data_AF-A0A929MQZ1-F1
#
_entry.id   AF-A0A929MQZ1-F1
#
_cell.length_a   1.000
_cell.length_b   1.000
_cell.length_c   1.000
_cell.angle_alpha   90.00
_cell.angle_beta   90.00
_cell.angle_gamma   90.00
#
_symmetry.space_group_name_H-M   'P 1'
#
loop_
_entity.id
_entity.type
_entity.pdbx_description
1 polymer ?
#
loop_
_entity_poly.entity_id
_entity_poly.type
_entity_poly.pdbx_seq_one_letter_code
_entity_poly.pdbx_strand_id
1 'polypeptide(L)'
;MSKEQVQSIASQLWAMANELRGNMDASEYKNYILAFLFYRYLSDHQAQYLLDQDILTPKEGESLNDAYLREASGDDLQDYLQDLSESLGYAIAPEDTWESLVNKIDNSEIVASDYQTIFENFNKNVSLNKEAEADFSGIFSDVNLGDSRLGSSTPERAKSLNKVVKLVDTVNYKDEAGRDVLGEIYEYLIGQFAANAGKKGGEFYTPFQVSQILAKLVTLGKEAKGSFTVYDPTMGSGSLLL
;
A
#
# COMPACT_ATOMS: atom_id res chain seq x y z
N MET A 1 1.63 -8.05 -20.27
CA MET A 1 0.38 -7.29 -20.52
C MET A 1 0.48 -6.31 -21.68
N SER A 2 -0.66 -6.03 -22.32
CA SER A 2 -0.89 -4.73 -22.96
C SER A 2 -1.21 -3.69 -21.88
N LYS A 3 -0.78 -2.44 -22.07
CA LYS A 3 -1.11 -1.29 -21.18
C LYS A 3 -2.62 -1.18 -20.84
N GLU A 4 -3.48 -1.79 -21.66
CA GLU A 4 -4.93 -1.74 -21.55
C GLU A 4 -5.48 -2.47 -20.32
N GLN A 5 -4.89 -3.60 -19.89
CA GLN A 5 -5.38 -4.33 -18.71
C GLN A 5 -5.08 -3.57 -17.41
N VAL A 6 -3.87 -3.03 -17.26
CA VAL A 6 -3.49 -2.18 -16.11
C VAL A 6 -4.38 -0.94 -16.07
N GLN A 7 -4.56 -0.28 -17.21
CA GLN A 7 -5.48 0.86 -17.31
C GLN A 7 -6.92 0.49 -16.97
N SER A 8 -7.37 -0.72 -17.32
CA SER A 8 -8.72 -1.19 -16.97
C SER A 8 -8.87 -1.35 -15.46
N ILE A 9 -7.95 -2.05 -14.80
CA ILE A 9 -7.95 -2.25 -13.34
C ILE A 9 -7.89 -0.89 -12.63
N ALA A 10 -6.95 -0.04 -13.02
CA ALA A 10 -6.77 1.26 -12.39
C ALA A 10 -7.97 2.19 -12.65
N SER A 11 -8.61 2.11 -13.83
CA SER A 11 -9.84 2.84 -14.14
C SER A 11 -11.05 2.33 -13.34
N GLN A 12 -11.17 1.02 -13.15
CA GLN A 12 -12.22 0.43 -12.32
C GLN A 12 -12.06 0.86 -10.86
N LEU A 13 -10.84 0.76 -10.33
CA LEU A 13 -10.50 1.22 -8.99
C LEU A 13 -10.80 2.71 -8.81
N TRP A 14 -10.45 3.55 -9.79
CA TRP A 14 -10.78 4.97 -9.80
C TRP A 14 -12.28 5.25 -9.88
N ALA A 15 -13.04 4.48 -10.68
CA ALA A 15 -14.49 4.65 -10.79
C ALA A 15 -15.18 4.31 -9.46
N MET A 16 -14.84 3.16 -8.87
CA MET A 16 -15.37 2.76 -7.57
C MET A 16 -14.94 3.73 -6.45
N ALA A 17 -13.70 4.22 -6.49
CA ALA A 17 -13.23 5.26 -5.59
C ALA A 17 -14.09 6.53 -5.66
N ASN A 18 -14.45 6.97 -6.87
CA ASN A 18 -15.31 8.13 -7.07
C ASN A 18 -16.74 7.93 -6.54
N GLU A 19 -17.25 6.70 -6.59
CA GLU A 19 -18.55 6.38 -6.02
C GLU A 19 -18.49 6.36 -4.48
N LEU A 20 -17.41 5.86 -3.92
CA LEU A 20 -17.24 5.68 -2.48
C LEU A 20 -16.85 6.96 -1.73
N ARG A 21 -16.16 7.92 -2.38
CA ARG A 21 -15.73 9.16 -1.72
C ARG A 21 -16.87 10.06 -1.27
N GLY A 22 -18.07 9.89 -1.84
CA GLY A 22 -19.24 10.71 -1.52
C GLY A 22 -18.96 12.21 -1.68
N ASN A 23 -19.09 12.96 -0.58
CA ASN A 23 -18.86 14.41 -0.56
C ASN A 23 -17.40 14.81 -0.30
N MET A 24 -16.49 13.84 -0.17
CA MET A 24 -15.08 14.10 0.08
C MET A 24 -14.35 14.52 -1.20
N ASP A 25 -13.42 15.48 -1.07
CA ASP A 25 -12.60 15.87 -2.21
C ASP A 25 -11.65 14.73 -2.62
N ALA A 26 -11.31 14.68 -3.90
CA ALA A 26 -10.39 13.68 -4.45
C ALA A 26 -9.02 13.74 -3.74
N SER A 27 -8.54 14.95 -3.42
CA SER A 27 -7.23 15.14 -2.78
C SER A 27 -7.15 14.53 -1.38
N GLU A 28 -8.27 14.46 -0.66
CA GLU A 28 -8.37 13.90 0.69
C GLU A 28 -8.62 12.40 0.63
N TYR A 29 -9.52 11.98 -0.27
CA TYR A 29 -9.83 10.57 -0.45
C TYR A 29 -8.62 9.74 -0.92
N LYS A 30 -7.71 10.40 -1.67
CA LYS A 30 -6.40 9.88 -2.06
C LYS A 30 -5.66 9.23 -0.90
N ASN A 31 -5.62 9.88 0.27
CA ASN A 31 -4.81 9.43 1.39
C ASN A 31 -5.30 8.08 1.92
N TYR A 32 -6.60 7.79 1.86
CA TYR A 32 -7.14 6.49 2.29
C TYR A 32 -6.83 5.38 1.28
N ILE A 33 -7.17 5.59 0.00
CA ILE A 33 -6.96 4.55 -1.02
C ILE A 33 -5.48 4.22 -1.19
N LEU A 34 -4.62 5.23 -1.31
CA LEU A 34 -3.19 5.01 -1.52
C LEU A 34 -2.53 4.37 -0.29
N ALA A 35 -2.96 4.73 0.92
CA ALA A 35 -2.49 4.09 2.14
C ALA A 35 -2.90 2.62 2.22
N PHE A 36 -4.18 2.29 1.99
CA PHE A 36 -4.63 0.90 2.07
C PHE A 36 -4.08 0.02 0.93
N LEU A 37 -3.89 0.56 -0.27
CA LEU A 37 -3.17 -0.13 -1.35
C LEU A 37 -1.75 -0.47 -0.92
N PHE A 38 -1.04 0.49 -0.32
CA PHE A 38 0.33 0.27 0.11
C PHE A 38 0.40 -0.68 1.32
N TYR A 39 -0.52 -0.56 2.27
CA TYR A 39 -0.60 -1.47 3.42
C TYR A 39 -0.84 -2.91 2.97
N ARG A 40 -1.76 -3.12 2.01
CA ARG A 40 -1.97 -4.44 1.40
C ARG A 40 -0.71 -4.97 0.76
N TYR A 41 -0.02 -4.15 -0.03
CA TYR A 41 1.26 -4.54 -0.65
C TYR A 41 2.29 -4.99 0.37
N LEU A 42 2.50 -4.21 1.44
CA LEU A 42 3.44 -4.56 2.50
C LEU A 42 3.07 -5.89 3.18
N SER A 43 1.78 -6.11 3.42
CA SER A 43 1.26 -7.36 3.99
C SER A 43 1.47 -8.55 3.05
N ASP A 44 1.14 -8.41 1.77
CA ASP A 44 1.28 -9.47 0.76
C ASP A 44 2.76 -9.79 0.51
N HIS A 45 3.63 -8.78 0.50
CA HIS A 45 5.08 -8.94 0.39
C HIS A 45 5.67 -9.66 1.59
N GLN A 46 5.25 -9.30 2.82
CA GLN A 46 5.69 -10.00 4.03
C GLN A 46 5.23 -11.47 4.03
N ALA A 47 3.98 -11.72 3.64
CA ALA A 47 3.45 -13.07 3.50
C ALA A 47 4.30 -13.86 2.49
N GLN A 48 4.58 -13.31 1.30
CA GLN A 48 5.43 -13.97 0.31
C GLN A 48 6.85 -14.22 0.85
N TYR A 49 7.43 -13.29 1.60
CA TYR A 49 8.74 -13.47 2.25
C TYR A 49 8.75 -14.65 3.24
N LEU A 50 7.74 -14.74 4.10
CA LEU A 50 7.60 -15.84 5.07
C LEU A 50 7.50 -17.21 4.39
N LEU A 51 6.85 -17.26 3.23
CA LEU A 51 6.75 -18.47 2.41
C LEU A 51 8.06 -18.79 1.68
N ASP A 52 8.66 -17.80 1.00
CA ASP A 52 9.85 -17.99 0.16
C ASP A 52 11.11 -18.35 0.96
N GLN A 53 11.16 -17.94 2.24
CA GLN A 53 12.25 -18.29 3.16
C GLN A 53 11.96 -19.56 3.98
N ASP A 54 10.88 -20.29 3.68
CA ASP A 54 10.44 -21.48 4.41
C ASP A 54 10.27 -21.23 5.94
N ILE A 55 9.99 -19.98 6.35
CA ILE A 55 9.79 -19.60 7.75
C ILE A 55 8.45 -20.13 8.27
N LEU A 56 7.42 -20.09 7.42
CA LEU A 56 6.10 -20.64 7.71
C LEU A 56 5.69 -21.62 6.63
N THR A 57 5.19 -22.78 7.05
CA THR A 57 4.57 -23.77 6.16
C THR A 57 3.11 -23.98 6.56
N PRO A 58 2.15 -23.55 5.72
CA PRO A 58 0.74 -23.80 5.98
C PRO A 58 0.42 -25.29 5.98
N LYS A 59 -0.42 -25.73 6.93
CA LYS A 59 -0.98 -27.09 6.91
C LYS A 59 -1.99 -27.24 5.77
N GLU A 60 -2.34 -28.49 5.47
CA GLU A 60 -3.36 -28.76 4.44
C GLU A 60 -4.69 -28.07 4.81
N GLY A 61 -5.15 -27.17 3.94
CA GLY A 61 -6.36 -26.38 4.13
C GLY A 61 -6.21 -25.11 4.98
N GLU A 62 -5.00 -24.80 5.46
CA GLU A 62 -4.65 -23.60 6.23
C GLU A 62 -4.17 -22.49 5.27
N SER A 63 -4.57 -21.24 5.48
CA SER A 63 -3.96 -20.11 4.77
C SER A 63 -2.56 -19.82 5.33
N LEU A 64 -1.76 -19.00 4.64
CA LEU A 64 -0.48 -18.58 5.19
C LEU A 64 -0.65 -17.70 6.44
N ASN A 65 -1.69 -16.87 6.46
CA ASN A 65 -1.99 -16.06 7.63
C ASN A 65 -2.47 -16.89 8.82
N ASP A 66 -3.24 -17.95 8.59
CA ASP A 66 -3.63 -18.90 9.65
C ASP A 66 -2.40 -19.57 10.28
N ALA A 67 -1.43 -19.99 9.45
CA ALA A 67 -0.16 -20.52 9.92
C ALA A 67 0.61 -19.48 10.74
N TYR A 68 0.62 -18.22 10.29
CA TYR A 68 1.28 -17.12 10.99
C TYR A 68 0.62 -16.82 12.35
N LEU A 69 -0.72 -16.75 12.41
CA LEU A 69 -1.48 -16.60 13.66
C LEU A 69 -1.18 -17.72 14.67
N ARG A 70 -0.96 -18.93 14.17
CA ARG A 70 -0.69 -20.12 15.00
C ARG A 70 0.74 -20.16 15.54
N GLU A 71 1.73 -19.91 14.68
CA GLU A 71 3.16 -20.02 15.04
C GLU A 71 3.67 -18.76 15.74
N ALA A 72 3.30 -17.57 15.28
CA ALA A 72 3.72 -16.30 15.87
C ALA A 72 2.76 -15.85 16.97
N SER A 73 2.68 -16.62 18.05
CA SER A 73 1.81 -16.34 19.19
C SER A 73 2.55 -16.38 20.53
N GLY A 74 1.98 -15.75 21.55
CA GLY A 74 2.55 -15.76 22.90
C GLY A 74 3.95 -15.14 22.95
N ASP A 75 4.90 -15.89 23.50
CA ASP A 75 6.28 -15.43 23.70
C ASP A 75 7.06 -15.37 22.36
N ASP A 76 6.68 -16.18 21.36
CA ASP A 76 7.38 -16.27 20.07
C ASP A 76 7.06 -15.08 19.15
N LEU A 77 5.94 -14.37 19.36
CA LEU A 77 5.51 -13.26 18.52
C LEU A 77 6.60 -12.16 18.39
N GLN A 78 7.32 -11.86 19.48
CA GLN A 78 8.34 -10.83 19.43
C GLN A 78 9.52 -11.20 18.53
N ASP A 79 9.94 -12.46 18.54
CA ASP A 79 11.06 -12.92 17.73
C ASP A 79 10.70 -12.84 16.23
N TYR A 80 9.48 -13.26 15.85
CA TYR A 80 8.99 -13.07 14.48
C TYR A 80 8.96 -11.60 14.04
N LEU A 81 8.46 -10.70 14.90
CA LEU A 81 8.38 -9.28 14.57
C LEU A 81 9.77 -8.65 14.42
N GLN A 82 10.73 -9.05 15.27
CA GLN A 82 12.11 -8.59 15.19
C GLN A 82 12.76 -9.06 13.88
N ASP A 83 12.69 -10.36 13.58
CA ASP A 83 13.32 -10.95 12.37
C ASP A 83 12.73 -10.36 11.08
N LEU A 84 11.41 -10.16 11.04
CA LEU A 84 10.73 -9.52 9.92
C LEU A 84 11.17 -8.06 9.76
N SER A 85 11.25 -7.31 10.86
CA SER A 85 11.68 -5.91 10.82
C SER A 85 13.13 -5.77 10.38
N GLU A 86 14.02 -6.68 10.80
CA GLU A 86 15.41 -6.73 10.34
C GLU A 86 15.54 -7.06 8.85
N SER A 87 14.70 -7.97 8.36
CA SER A 87 14.78 -8.47 6.97
C SER A 87 14.09 -7.55 5.96
N LEU A 88 12.94 -6.99 6.32
CA LEU A 88 12.07 -6.21 5.42
C LEU A 88 12.04 -4.71 5.74
N GLY A 89 12.57 -4.31 6.90
CA GLY A 89 12.51 -2.93 7.40
C GLY A 89 11.21 -2.58 8.13
N TYR A 90 10.24 -3.49 8.15
CA TYR A 90 8.97 -3.36 8.83
C TYR A 90 8.45 -4.75 9.26
N ALA A 91 7.51 -4.78 10.20
CA ALA A 91 6.81 -6.02 10.54
C ALA A 91 5.33 -5.76 10.83
N ILE A 92 4.47 -6.58 10.22
CA ILE A 92 3.03 -6.62 10.44
C ILE A 92 2.72 -7.86 11.28
N ALA A 93 2.07 -7.66 12.42
CA ALA A 93 1.66 -8.74 13.30
C ALA A 93 0.59 -9.61 12.61
N PRO A 94 0.48 -10.91 12.95
CA PRO A 94 -0.48 -11.80 12.30
C PRO A 94 -1.93 -11.31 12.41
N GLU A 95 -2.29 -10.65 13.52
CA GLU A 95 -3.61 -10.05 13.74
C GLU A 95 -3.90 -8.78 12.92
N ASP A 96 -2.86 -8.17 12.37
CA ASP A 96 -2.88 -6.88 11.65
C ASP A 96 -2.64 -7.06 10.15
N THR A 97 -2.42 -8.28 9.65
CA THR A 97 -2.26 -8.54 8.21
C THR A 97 -3.49 -8.14 7.41
N TRP A 98 -3.32 -7.95 6.10
CA TRP A 98 -4.43 -7.68 5.20
C TRP A 98 -5.50 -8.77 5.27
N GLU A 99 -5.10 -10.04 5.29
CA GLU A 99 -6.02 -11.17 5.41
C GLU A 99 -6.79 -11.13 6.74
N SER A 100 -6.11 -10.87 7.87
CA SER A 100 -6.78 -10.70 9.17
C SER A 100 -7.76 -9.54 9.19
N LEU A 101 -7.41 -8.41 8.59
CA LEU A 101 -8.30 -7.26 8.45
C LEU A 101 -9.54 -7.60 7.61
N VAL A 102 -9.37 -8.26 6.46
CA VAL A 102 -10.45 -8.69 5.57
C VAL A 102 -11.37 -9.68 6.27
N ASN A 103 -10.81 -10.66 6.99
CA ASN A 103 -11.57 -11.65 7.77
C ASN A 103 -12.40 -10.98 8.87
N LYS A 104 -11.82 -10.03 9.63
CA LYS A 104 -12.55 -9.24 10.64
C LYS A 104 -13.70 -8.44 10.02
N ILE A 105 -13.53 -7.91 8.81
CA ILE A 105 -14.60 -7.21 8.08
C ILE A 105 -15.73 -8.18 7.69
N ASP A 106 -15.39 -9.34 7.12
CA ASP A 106 -16.38 -10.33 6.66
C ASP A 106 -17.16 -10.95 7.81
N ASN A 107 -16.51 -11.16 8.95
CA ASN A 107 -17.14 -11.67 10.18
C ASN A 107 -17.91 -10.59 10.96
N SER A 108 -17.91 -9.33 10.49
CA SER A 108 -18.53 -8.20 11.19
C SER A 108 -17.96 -7.93 12.59
N GLU A 109 -16.67 -8.22 12.77
CA GLU A 109 -15.93 -8.06 14.03
C GLU A 109 -15.16 -6.72 14.08
N ILE A 110 -14.93 -6.09 12.93
CA ILE A 110 -14.16 -4.86 12.81
C ILE A 110 -14.86 -3.66 13.48
N VAL A 111 -14.09 -2.87 14.22
CA VAL A 111 -14.48 -1.58 14.78
C VAL A 111 -13.53 -0.46 14.32
N ALA A 112 -13.96 0.81 14.42
CA ALA A 112 -13.17 1.93 13.90
C ALA A 112 -11.78 2.06 14.54
N SER A 113 -11.64 1.68 15.82
CA SER A 113 -10.35 1.72 16.53
C SER A 113 -9.34 0.72 15.96
N ASP A 114 -9.78 -0.36 15.31
CA ASP A 114 -8.88 -1.38 14.77
C ASP A 114 -7.97 -0.80 13.69
N TYR A 115 -8.50 0.10 12.84
CA TYR A 115 -7.70 0.84 11.86
C TYR A 115 -6.60 1.68 12.49
N GLN A 116 -6.89 2.29 13.64
CA GLN A 116 -5.91 3.08 14.37
C GLN A 116 -4.85 2.16 14.99
N THR A 117 -5.29 1.07 15.64
CA THR A 117 -4.41 0.04 16.22
C THR A 117 -3.46 -0.53 15.18
N ILE A 118 -3.95 -0.86 13.98
CA ILE A 118 -3.13 -1.40 12.89
C ILE A 118 -1.99 -0.44 12.52
N PHE A 119 -2.27 0.85 12.32
CA PHE A 119 -1.23 1.83 11.97
C PHE A 119 -0.30 2.15 13.14
N GLU A 120 -0.80 2.14 14.37
CA GLU A 120 0.03 2.32 15.57
C GLU A 120 0.98 1.13 15.77
N ASN A 121 0.49 -0.10 15.63
CA ASN A 121 1.28 -1.32 15.69
C ASN A 121 2.34 -1.36 14.58
N PHE A 122 1.96 -1.01 13.35
CA PHE A 122 2.90 -0.89 12.24
C PHE A 122 4.05 0.06 12.57
N ASN A 123 3.73 1.31 12.98
CA ASN A 123 4.76 2.29 13.33
C ASN A 123 5.63 1.83 14.52
N LYS A 124 5.04 1.18 15.52
CA LYS A 124 5.78 0.60 16.64
C LYS A 124 6.77 -0.48 16.18
N ASN A 125 6.34 -1.37 15.29
CA ASN A 125 7.16 -2.47 14.80
C ASN A 125 8.28 -2.01 13.85
N VAL A 126 8.07 -0.91 13.13
CA VAL A 126 9.12 -0.24 12.35
C VAL A 126 10.27 0.22 13.25
N SER A 127 10.00 0.70 14.47
CA SER A 127 11.04 1.11 15.43
C SER A 127 11.90 -0.05 15.97
N LEU A 128 11.58 -1.31 15.63
CA LEU A 128 12.44 -2.47 15.95
C LEU A 128 13.72 -2.48 15.11
N ASN A 129 13.67 -1.91 13.90
CA ASN A 129 14.84 -1.76 13.02
C ASN A 129 15.18 -0.28 12.83
N LYS A 130 16.17 0.20 13.60
CA LYS A 130 16.60 1.61 13.57
C LYS A 130 17.18 2.06 12.23
N GLU A 131 17.67 1.14 11.41
CA GLU A 131 18.24 1.49 10.10
C GLU A 131 17.14 1.77 9.08
N ALA A 132 16.05 1.01 9.14
CA ALA A 132 14.89 1.16 8.25
C ALA A 132 13.79 2.08 8.80
N GLU A 133 13.88 2.47 10.08
CA GLU A 133 12.87 3.31 10.73
C GLU A 133 12.59 4.61 9.96
N ALA A 134 13.63 5.23 9.39
CA ALA A 134 13.49 6.46 8.62
C ALA A 134 12.70 6.29 7.31
N ASP A 135 12.64 5.07 6.76
CA ASP A 135 11.98 4.79 5.49
C ASP A 135 10.46 4.55 5.66
N PHE A 136 10.06 3.96 6.79
CA PHE A 136 8.68 3.53 7.03
C PHE A 136 7.96 4.31 8.14
N SER A 137 8.66 5.01 9.02
CA SER A 137 8.00 5.73 10.12
C SER A 137 7.10 6.84 9.60
N GLY A 138 5.83 6.82 10.03
CA GLY A 138 4.86 7.86 9.70
C GLY A 138 4.26 7.79 8.30
N ILE A 139 4.54 6.76 7.49
CA ILE A 139 3.99 6.65 6.11
C ILE A 139 2.46 6.69 6.04
N PHE A 140 1.77 6.33 7.13
CA PHE A 140 0.30 6.35 7.24
C PHE A 140 -0.25 7.54 8.03
N SER A 141 0.58 8.51 8.43
CA SER A 141 0.15 9.63 9.30
C SER A 141 -0.89 10.55 8.66
N ASP A 142 -0.93 10.60 7.33
CA ASP A 142 -1.85 11.43 6.56
C ASP A 142 -3.28 10.85 6.47
N VAL A 143 -3.50 9.64 7.01
CA VAL A 143 -4.82 9.00 7.06
C VAL A 143 -5.60 9.49 8.27
N ASN A 144 -6.58 10.37 8.04
CA ASN A 144 -7.45 10.88 9.10
C ASN A 144 -8.64 9.96 9.37
N LEU A 145 -8.46 8.92 10.19
CA LEU A 145 -9.53 8.01 10.60
C LEU A 145 -10.67 8.70 11.38
N GLY A 146 -10.41 9.90 11.89
CA GLY A 146 -11.36 10.72 12.64
C GLY A 146 -12.31 11.55 11.79
N ASP A 147 -12.10 11.65 10.47
CA ASP A 147 -12.76 12.60 9.59
C ASP A 147 -14.30 12.44 9.59
N SER A 148 -15.03 13.52 9.83
CA SER A 148 -16.50 13.53 9.86
C SER A 148 -17.14 13.26 8.49
N ARG A 149 -16.38 13.38 7.40
CA ARG A 149 -16.82 13.06 6.04
C ARG A 149 -16.78 11.57 5.74
N LEU A 150 -16.01 10.78 6.50
CA LEU A 150 -16.12 9.32 6.46
C LEU A 150 -17.45 8.86 7.08
N GLY A 151 -18.01 9.63 8.01
CA GLY A 151 -19.25 9.32 8.69
C GLY A 151 -19.46 10.19 9.93
N SER A 152 -20.72 10.39 10.31
CA SER A 152 -21.08 11.20 11.47
C SER A 152 -20.91 10.47 12.81
N SER A 153 -20.72 9.16 12.76
CA SER A 153 -20.52 8.30 13.94
C SER A 153 -19.38 7.30 13.75
N THR A 154 -18.86 6.73 14.83
CA THR A 154 -17.81 5.70 14.80
C THR A 154 -18.18 4.49 13.92
N PRO A 155 -19.40 3.91 14.01
CA PRO A 155 -19.80 2.82 13.11
C PRO A 155 -19.90 3.22 11.65
N GLU A 156 -20.36 4.44 11.34
CA GLU A 156 -20.44 4.94 9.96
C GLU A 156 -19.04 5.11 9.35
N ARG A 157 -18.09 5.65 10.13
CA ARG A 157 -16.69 5.78 9.69
C ARG A 157 -16.07 4.42 9.42
N ALA A 158 -16.24 3.45 10.32
CA ALA A 158 -15.78 2.08 10.11
C ALA A 158 -16.40 1.48 8.84
N LYS A 159 -17.71 1.64 8.63
CA LYS A 159 -18.38 1.17 7.41
C LYS A 159 -17.79 1.78 6.14
N SER A 160 -17.45 3.07 6.15
CA SER A 160 -16.82 3.72 4.99
C SER A 160 -15.40 3.19 4.75
N LEU A 161 -14.59 3.00 5.79
CA LEU A 161 -13.27 2.41 5.69
C LEU A 161 -13.33 0.95 5.20
N ASN A 162 -14.29 0.15 5.70
CA ASN A 162 -14.50 -1.23 5.24
C ASN A 162 -14.76 -1.29 3.74
N LYS A 163 -15.50 -0.31 3.18
CA LYS A 163 -15.72 -0.26 1.73
C LYS A 163 -14.43 0.03 0.96
N VAL A 164 -13.54 0.87 1.51
CA VAL A 164 -12.22 1.12 0.91
C VAL A 164 -11.38 -0.14 0.93
N VAL A 165 -11.32 -0.82 2.08
CA VAL A 165 -10.60 -2.09 2.22
C VAL A 165 -11.13 -3.12 1.23
N LYS A 166 -12.45 -3.33 1.18
CA LYS A 166 -13.07 -4.29 0.25
C LYS A 166 -12.85 -3.92 -1.21
N LEU A 167 -12.85 -2.62 -1.53
CA LEU A 167 -12.49 -2.16 -2.87
C LEU A 167 -11.05 -2.54 -3.20
N VAL A 168 -10.11 -2.22 -2.31
CA VAL A 168 -8.69 -2.54 -2.50
C VAL A 168 -8.50 -4.05 -2.64
N ASP A 169 -9.23 -4.85 -1.86
CA ASP A 169 -9.18 -6.32 -1.86
C ASP A 169 -9.56 -6.94 -3.22
N THR A 170 -10.49 -6.32 -3.96
CA THR A 170 -10.87 -6.79 -5.31
C THR A 170 -9.77 -6.67 -6.36
N VAL A 171 -8.70 -5.90 -6.09
CA VAL A 171 -7.65 -5.62 -7.06
C VAL A 171 -6.70 -6.82 -7.15
N ASN A 172 -6.43 -7.30 -8.36
CA ASN A 172 -5.34 -8.25 -8.60
C ASN A 172 -4.09 -7.47 -9.03
N TYR A 173 -3.02 -7.58 -8.24
CA TYR A 173 -1.73 -6.92 -8.50
C TYR A 173 -0.83 -7.71 -9.42
N LYS A 174 -1.20 -8.93 -9.80
CA LYS A 174 -0.48 -9.73 -10.78
C LYS A 174 -1.23 -9.75 -12.09
N ASP A 175 -0.47 -9.62 -13.17
CA ASP A 175 -1.01 -9.81 -14.50
C ASP A 175 -1.17 -11.28 -14.88
N GLU A 176 -1.76 -11.56 -16.05
CA GLU A 176 -1.92 -12.92 -16.56
C GLU A 176 -0.58 -13.67 -16.73
N ALA A 177 0.54 -12.95 -16.82
CA ALA A 177 1.89 -13.50 -16.88
C ALA A 177 2.59 -13.52 -15.50
N GLY A 178 1.88 -13.20 -14.42
CA GLY A 178 2.38 -13.20 -13.04
C GLY A 178 3.24 -11.99 -12.66
N ARG A 179 3.35 -10.96 -13.53
CA ARG A 179 4.13 -9.75 -13.25
C ARG A 179 3.37 -8.81 -12.31
N ASP A 180 4.08 -8.21 -11.37
CA ASP A 180 3.53 -7.18 -10.48
C ASP A 180 3.20 -5.90 -11.28
N VAL A 181 1.97 -5.40 -11.11
CA VAL A 181 1.45 -4.19 -11.76
C VAL A 181 1.00 -3.12 -10.77
N LEU A 182 1.24 -3.32 -9.47
CA LEU A 182 0.83 -2.36 -8.45
C LEU A 182 1.43 -0.99 -8.68
N GLY A 183 2.74 -0.91 -9.02
CA GLY A 183 3.40 0.36 -9.28
C GLY A 183 2.71 1.17 -10.38
N GLU A 184 2.34 0.52 -11.49
CA GLU A 184 1.61 1.17 -12.58
C GLU A 184 0.20 1.62 -12.17
N ILE A 185 -0.50 0.83 -11.34
CA ILE A 185 -1.80 1.20 -10.76
C ILE A 185 -1.65 2.42 -9.85
N TYR A 186 -0.60 2.42 -9.00
CA TYR A 186 -0.31 3.49 -8.06
C TYR A 186 0.00 4.81 -8.79
N GLU A 187 0.86 4.77 -9.81
CA GLU A 187 1.16 5.91 -10.67
C GLU A 187 -0.08 6.45 -11.38
N TYR A 188 -0.92 5.56 -11.92
CA TYR A 188 -2.16 5.97 -12.57
C TYR A 188 -3.08 6.73 -11.61
N LEU A 189 -3.28 6.18 -10.40
CA LEU A 189 -4.11 6.82 -9.38
C LEU A 189 -3.55 8.18 -8.97
N ILE A 190 -2.24 8.29 -8.73
CA ILE A 190 -1.59 9.58 -8.42
C ILE A 190 -1.86 10.59 -9.54
N GLY A 191 -1.75 10.18 -10.80
CA GLY A 191 -2.07 11.02 -11.96
C GLY A 191 -3.53 11.49 -11.97
N GLN A 192 -4.49 10.59 -11.69
CA GLN A 192 -5.92 10.92 -11.60
C GLN A 192 -6.23 11.90 -10.46
N PHE A 193 -5.63 11.69 -9.28
CA PHE A 193 -5.80 12.59 -8.14
C PHE A 193 -5.20 13.97 -8.43
N ALA A 194 -4.03 14.04 -9.06
CA ALA A 194 -3.41 15.30 -9.46
C ALA A 194 -4.26 16.07 -10.49
N ALA A 195 -4.80 15.38 -11.49
CA ALA A 195 -5.67 15.99 -12.50
C ALA A 195 -6.97 16.55 -11.90
N ASN A 196 -7.57 15.84 -10.92
CA ASN A 196 -8.81 16.25 -10.27
C ASN A 196 -8.61 17.35 -9.21
N ALA A 197 -7.45 17.45 -8.58
CA ALA A 197 -7.16 18.48 -7.59
C ALA A 197 -7.05 19.90 -8.18
N GLY A 198 -7.15 20.06 -9.51
CA GLY A 198 -7.04 21.37 -10.18
C GLY A 198 -5.66 22.02 -10.12
N LYS A 199 -4.69 21.39 -9.46
CA LYS A 199 -3.30 21.83 -9.34
C LYS A 199 -2.50 21.34 -10.55
N LYS A 200 -2.41 22.17 -11.58
CA LYS A 200 -1.70 21.88 -12.86
C LYS A 200 -0.18 22.05 -12.81
N GLY A 201 0.43 22.09 -11.62
CA GLY A 201 1.87 22.29 -11.46
C GLY A 201 2.65 20.98 -11.58
N GLY A 202 3.76 20.98 -12.32
CA GLY A 202 4.69 19.84 -12.41
C GLY A 202 5.37 19.47 -11.09
N GLU A 203 5.13 20.27 -10.05
CA GLU A 203 5.55 20.07 -8.66
C GLU A 203 4.90 18.82 -8.02
N PHE A 204 3.78 18.34 -8.57
CA PHE A 204 2.99 17.24 -7.98
C PHE A 204 3.09 15.93 -8.76
N TYR A 205 3.08 15.99 -10.09
CA TYR A 205 3.14 14.82 -10.98
C TYR A 205 3.71 15.20 -12.35
N THR A 206 4.69 14.42 -12.82
CA THR A 206 5.20 14.54 -14.19
C THR A 206 4.51 13.49 -15.07
N PRO A 207 3.82 13.87 -16.16
CA PRO A 207 3.20 12.92 -17.07
C PRO A 207 4.21 11.89 -17.60
N PHE A 208 3.81 10.61 -17.61
CA PHE A 208 4.68 9.48 -17.95
C PHE A 208 5.45 9.67 -19.26
N GLN A 209 4.82 10.19 -20.32
CA GLN A 209 5.48 10.43 -21.60
C GLN A 209 6.62 11.45 -21.50
N VAL A 210 6.48 12.46 -20.63
CA VAL A 210 7.54 13.44 -20.36
C VAL A 210 8.67 12.78 -19.57
N SER A 211 8.34 12.01 -18.52
CA SER A 211 9.34 11.24 -17.76
C SER A 211 10.16 10.33 -18.66
N GLN A 212 9.52 9.59 -19.56
CA GLN A 212 10.23 8.71 -20.50
C GLN A 212 11.18 9.46 -21.44
N ILE A 213 10.79 10.66 -21.91
CA ILE A 213 11.66 11.47 -22.76
C ILE A 213 12.86 11.96 -21.95
N LEU A 214 12.63 12.49 -20.75
CA LEU A 214 13.70 12.97 -19.87
C LEU A 214 14.65 11.84 -19.51
N ALA A 215 14.15 10.68 -19.08
CA ALA A 215 14.95 9.49 -18.77
C ALA A 215 15.84 9.08 -19.96
N LYS A 216 15.30 9.05 -21.18
CA LYS A 216 16.07 8.77 -22.40
C LYS A 216 17.13 9.82 -22.70
N LEU A 217 16.85 11.10 -22.40
CA LEU A 217 17.81 12.18 -22.60
C LEU A 217 18.97 12.12 -21.60
N VAL A 218 18.70 11.94 -20.30
CA VAL A 218 19.77 11.84 -19.28
C VAL A 218 20.58 10.56 -19.38
N THR A 219 20.02 9.49 -19.94
CA THR A 219 20.74 8.22 -20.17
C THR A 219 21.36 8.11 -21.56
N LEU A 220 21.22 9.13 -22.42
CA LEU A 220 21.73 9.10 -23.78
C LEU A 220 23.25 8.91 -23.79
N GLY A 221 23.72 7.87 -24.48
CA GLY A 221 25.16 7.56 -24.59
C GLY A 221 25.81 7.02 -23.32
N LYS A 222 25.02 6.70 -22.28
CA LYS A 222 25.51 5.97 -21.10
C LYS A 222 25.47 4.47 -21.36
N GLU A 223 26.56 3.78 -21.05
CA GLU A 223 26.57 2.32 -21.05
C GLU A 223 25.87 1.79 -19.79
N ALA A 224 25.13 0.68 -19.91
CA ALA A 224 24.46 0.01 -18.80
C ALA A 224 25.45 -0.78 -17.90
N LYS A 225 26.58 -0.16 -17.55
CA LYS A 225 27.63 -0.77 -16.71
C LYS A 225 27.96 0.16 -15.55
N GLY A 226 27.73 -0.32 -14.33
CA GLY A 226 28.02 0.38 -13.08
C GLY A 226 26.78 0.98 -12.42
N SER A 227 27.00 1.70 -11.32
CA SER A 227 25.96 2.44 -10.61
C SER A 227 25.67 3.77 -11.30
N PHE A 228 24.39 4.13 -11.39
CA PHE A 228 23.93 5.41 -11.93
C PHE A 228 23.29 6.20 -10.78
N THR A 229 23.82 7.39 -10.48
CA THR A 229 23.27 8.27 -9.45
C THR A 229 22.37 9.30 -10.11
N VAL A 230 21.12 9.37 -9.66
CA VAL A 230 20.11 10.33 -10.15
C VAL A 230 19.70 11.22 -8.99
N TYR A 231 19.45 12.51 -9.28
CA TYR A 231 19.01 13.47 -8.29
C TYR A 231 17.95 14.39 -8.89
N ASP A 232 16.82 14.52 -8.20
CA ASP A 232 15.77 15.50 -8.49
C ASP A 232 15.47 16.30 -7.20
N PRO A 233 15.87 17.59 -7.13
CA PRO A 233 15.66 18.42 -5.93
C PRO A 233 14.19 18.76 -5.66
N THR A 234 13.29 18.44 -6.60
CA THR A 234 11.87 18.79 -6.59
C THR A 234 11.02 17.59 -7.02
N MET A 235 11.39 16.38 -6.57
CA MET A 235 10.85 15.11 -7.06
C MET A 235 9.33 14.92 -6.92
N GLY A 236 8.66 15.71 -6.07
CA GLY A 236 7.21 15.62 -5.89
C GLY A 236 6.77 14.20 -5.51
N SER A 237 5.98 13.55 -6.37
CA SER A 237 5.56 12.15 -6.20
C SER A 237 6.64 11.10 -6.50
N GLY A 238 7.82 11.50 -6.96
CA GLY A 238 8.94 10.61 -7.31
C GLY A 238 8.80 9.93 -8.67
N SER A 239 7.67 10.11 -9.38
CA SER A 239 7.36 9.42 -10.65
C SER A 239 8.27 9.76 -11.83
N LEU A 240 9.14 10.77 -11.70
CA LEU A 240 10.16 11.10 -12.71
C LEU A 240 11.47 10.32 -12.46
N LEU A 241 11.75 9.94 -11.22
CA LEU A 241 12.96 9.22 -10.83
C LEU A 241 12.86 7.71 -11.09
N LEU A 242 11.63 7.16 -11.09
CA LEU A 242 11.31 5.77 -11.41
C LEU A 242 11.29 5.54 -12.94
#